data_AF-A0A7C5S1J2-F1
#
_entry.id   AF-A0A7C5S1J2-F1
#
_cell.length_a   1.000
_cell.length_b   1.000
_cell.length_c   1.000
_cell.angle_alpha   90.00
_cell.angle_beta   90.00
_cell.angle_gamma   90.00
#
_symmetry.space_group_name_H-M   'P 1'
#
loop_
_entity.id
_entity.type
_entity.pdbx_description
1 polymer ?
#
loop_
_entity_poly.entity_id
_entity_poly.type
_entity_poly.pdbx_seq_one_letter_code
_entity_poly.pdbx_strand_id
1 'polypeptide(L)'
;MSRRRVIAFVTFLGGAYFFLKFFLPPRTGGDFLRQQYPWTMLALSIMGGVAVGIGVINIFRVYGRKVVRAEKDRPEAAALIIAFIFTTVVGFGSIFSKSEEGFWNGVYWNVLFRGLFLSLGAAMFSLLAFYITQAAFRAFRVKSIEAALIMTSALLIMLGSLPMPVFEQQLP
;
A
#
# COMPACT_ATOMS: atom_id res chain seq x y z
N MET A 1 0.36 -7.36 30.98
CA MET A 1 -0.88 -7.68 30.22
C MET A 1 -1.71 -6.45 29.81
N SER A 2 -1.78 -5.37 30.62
CA SER A 2 -2.62 -4.19 30.33
C SER A 2 -2.17 -3.36 29.10
N ARG A 3 -0.87 -3.10 28.92
CA ARG A 3 -0.36 -2.30 27.77
C ARG A 3 -0.78 -2.84 26.40
N ARG A 4 -0.73 -4.16 26.19
CA ARG A 4 -1.09 -4.77 24.90
C ARG A 4 -2.59 -4.62 24.60
N ARG A 5 -3.45 -4.72 25.62
CA ARG A 5 -4.89 -4.47 25.48
C ARG A 5 -5.21 -3.00 25.22
N VAL A 6 -4.52 -2.09 25.91
CA VAL A 6 -4.69 -0.65 25.68
C VAL A 6 -4.30 -0.27 24.25
N ILE A 7 -3.14 -0.77 23.76
CA ILE A 7 -2.72 -0.52 22.38
C ILE A 7 -3.74 -1.09 21.40
N ALA A 8 -4.17 -2.34 21.59
CA ALA A 8 -5.15 -2.98 20.71
C ALA A 8 -6.47 -2.20 20.67
N PHE A 9 -6.96 -1.75 21.83
CA PHE A 9 -8.18 -0.97 21.95
C PHE A 9 -8.08 0.39 21.24
N VAL A 10 -6.96 1.10 21.43
CA VAL A 10 -6.72 2.40 20.76
C VAL A 10 -6.61 2.21 19.24
N THR A 11 -5.91 1.18 18.76
CA THR A 11 -5.83 0.88 17.32
C THR A 11 -7.19 0.48 16.74
N PHE A 12 -7.99 -0.26 17.50
CA PHE A 12 -9.34 -0.65 17.10
C PHE A 12 -10.26 0.57 16.97
N LEU A 13 -10.26 1.46 17.97
CA LEU A 13 -11.03 2.70 17.92
C LEU A 13 -10.58 3.60 16.75
N GLY A 14 -9.28 3.69 16.50
CA GLY A 14 -8.75 4.43 15.35
C GLY A 14 -9.27 3.88 14.02
N GLY A 15 -9.21 2.55 13.83
CA GLY A 15 -9.76 1.90 12.64
C GLY A 15 -11.27 2.07 12.50
N ALA A 16 -12.02 1.90 13.59
CA ALA A 16 -13.46 2.06 13.63
C ALA A 16 -13.89 3.50 13.27
N TYR A 17 -13.15 4.51 13.73
CA TYR A 17 -13.37 5.91 13.37
C TYR A 17 -13.30 6.14 11.86
N PHE A 18 -12.26 5.64 11.19
CA PHE A 18 -12.12 5.76 9.74
C PHE A 18 -13.18 4.97 8.97
N PHE A 19 -13.54 3.78 9.46
CA PHE A 19 -14.62 2.98 8.90
C PHE A 19 -15.96 3.75 8.94
N LEU A 20 -16.33 4.29 10.11
CA LEU A 20 -17.54 5.09 10.27
C LEU A 20 -17.51 6.34 9.37
N LYS A 21 -16.37 7.04 9.27
CA LYS A 21 -16.22 8.21 8.41
C LYS A 21 -16.43 7.91 6.92
N PHE A 22 -15.98 6.75 6.44
CA PHE A 22 -16.10 6.36 5.03
C PHE A 22 -17.50 5.83 4.68
N PHE A 23 -18.13 5.10 5.60
CA PHE A 23 -19.42 4.45 5.36
C PHE A 23 -20.65 5.27 5.78
N LEU A 24 -20.55 6.26 6.70
CA LEU A 24 -21.72 7.07 7.07
C LEU A 24 -22.05 8.12 6.00
N PRO A 25 -23.32 8.16 5.53
CA PRO A 25 -23.81 9.26 4.70
C PRO A 25 -23.71 10.61 5.43
N PRO A 26 -23.47 11.72 4.70
CA PRO A 26 -23.33 13.05 5.29
C PRO A 26 -24.50 13.43 6.22
N ARG A 27 -25.73 13.09 5.78
CA ARG A 27 -26.99 13.52 6.39
C ARG A 27 -27.35 12.85 7.73
N THR A 28 -26.69 11.76 8.12
CA THR A 28 -27.01 10.98 9.33
C THR A 28 -25.96 11.11 10.44
N GLY A 29 -25.17 12.20 10.43
CA GLY A 29 -24.10 12.45 11.41
C GLY A 29 -22.69 12.40 10.82
N GLY A 30 -22.55 12.19 9.50
CA GLY A 30 -21.28 12.32 8.80
C GLY A 30 -20.69 13.72 8.88
N ASP A 31 -21.53 14.76 8.96
CA ASP A 31 -21.06 16.16 9.01
C ASP A 31 -20.24 16.49 10.26
N PHE A 32 -20.52 15.89 11.42
CA PHE A 32 -19.71 16.03 12.63
C PHE A 32 -18.30 15.45 12.42
N LEU A 33 -18.21 14.18 11.98
CA LEU A 33 -16.93 13.49 11.71
C LEU A 33 -16.09 14.19 10.64
N ARG A 34 -16.75 14.91 9.74
CA ARG A 34 -16.13 15.76 8.72
C ARG A 34 -15.69 17.08 9.33
N GLN A 35 -16.46 17.74 10.19
CA GLN A 35 -16.02 18.96 10.86
C GLN A 35 -14.72 18.81 11.68
N GLN A 36 -14.39 17.59 12.16
CA GLN A 36 -13.08 17.26 12.76
C GLN A 36 -11.91 17.07 11.77
N TYR A 37 -12.08 17.34 10.47
CA TYR A 37 -11.01 17.26 9.45
C TYR A 37 -9.64 17.79 9.91
N PRO A 38 -9.49 18.98 10.53
CA PRO A 38 -8.17 19.51 10.87
C PRO A 38 -7.41 18.64 11.88
N TRP A 39 -8.08 18.11 12.90
CA TRP A 39 -7.46 17.24 13.91
C TRP A 39 -7.07 15.89 13.33
N THR A 40 -7.92 15.32 12.46
CA THR A 40 -7.60 14.06 11.79
C THR A 40 -6.40 14.18 10.86
N MET A 41 -6.31 15.29 10.12
CA MET A 41 -5.22 15.56 9.19
C MET A 41 -3.90 15.78 9.95
N LEU A 42 -3.93 16.54 11.05
CA LEU A 42 -2.76 16.72 11.92
C LEU A 42 -2.25 15.39 12.51
N ALA A 43 -3.15 14.57 13.04
CA ALA A 43 -2.78 13.25 13.56
C ALA A 43 -2.15 12.36 12.48
N LEU A 44 -2.73 12.34 11.28
CA LEU A 44 -2.19 11.60 10.14
C LEU A 44 -0.82 12.12 9.69
N SER A 45 -0.62 13.43 9.65
CA SER A 45 0.68 14.03 9.29
C SER A 45 1.78 13.68 10.31
N ILE A 46 1.47 13.74 11.61
CA ILE A 46 2.42 13.35 12.66
C ILE A 46 2.74 11.86 12.56
N MET A 47 1.72 11.01 12.46
CA MET A 47 1.91 9.56 12.31
C MET A 47 2.70 9.23 11.05
N GLY A 48 2.39 9.87 9.92
CA GLY A 48 3.10 9.71 8.66
C GLY A 48 4.57 10.12 8.77
N GLY A 49 4.87 11.29 9.35
CA GLY A 49 6.24 11.75 9.57
C GLY A 49 7.05 10.81 10.45
N VAL A 50 6.47 10.35 11.57
CA VAL A 50 7.13 9.37 12.46
C VAL A 50 7.31 8.02 11.75
N ALA A 51 6.32 7.55 10.99
CA ALA A 51 6.39 6.29 10.26
C ALA A 51 7.50 6.31 9.21
N VAL A 52 7.66 7.42 8.47
CA VAL A 52 8.77 7.61 7.52
C VAL A 52 10.10 7.51 8.27
N GLY A 53 10.25 8.21 9.39
CA GLY A 53 11.48 8.16 10.20
C GLY A 53 11.83 6.74 10.67
N ILE A 54 10.84 6.00 11.20
CA ILE A 54 11.03 4.59 11.61
C ILE A 54 11.40 3.71 10.41
N GLY A 55 10.76 3.92 9.26
CA GLY A 55 11.05 3.19 8.02
C GLY A 55 12.49 3.37 7.57
N VAL A 56 12.98 4.61 7.54
CA VAL A 56 14.36 4.94 7.18
C VAL A 56 15.34 4.30 8.17
N ILE A 57 15.12 4.48 9.48
CA ILE A 57 15.96 3.88 10.53
C ILE A 57 16.01 2.36 10.39
N ASN A 58 14.88 1.71 10.11
CA ASN A 58 14.81 0.27 9.94
C ASN A 58 15.64 -0.22 8.76
N ILE A 59 15.56 0.47 7.61
CA ILE A 59 16.35 0.15 6.41
C ILE A 59 17.85 0.21 6.73
N PHE A 60 18.33 1.33 7.28
CA PHE A 60 19.74 1.48 7.62
C PHE A 60 20.19 0.49 8.70
N ARG A 61 19.35 0.21 9.70
CA ARG A 61 19.69 -0.74 10.77
C ARG A 61 19.76 -2.18 10.27
N VAL A 62 18.86 -2.59 9.38
CA VAL A 62 18.81 -3.97 8.86
C VAL A 62 19.84 -4.15 7.75
N TYR A 63 19.76 -3.35 6.69
CA TYR A 63 20.59 -3.52 5.50
C TYR A 63 21.96 -2.87 5.63
N GLY A 64 22.09 -1.77 6.38
CA GLY A 64 23.41 -1.15 6.61
C GLY A 64 24.35 -2.08 7.38
N ARG A 65 23.85 -2.83 8.38
CA ARG A 65 24.66 -3.86 9.06
C ARG A 65 25.08 -4.98 8.12
N LYS A 66 24.19 -5.45 7.24
CA LYS A 66 24.50 -6.49 6.24
C LYS A 66 25.63 -6.07 5.29
N VAL A 67 25.61 -4.81 4.85
CA VAL A 67 26.66 -4.25 3.97
C VAL A 67 27.99 -4.14 4.70
N VAL A 68 28.01 -3.59 5.91
CA VAL A 68 29.23 -3.39 6.71
C VAL A 68 29.86 -4.72 7.15
N ARG A 69 29.03 -5.72 7.49
CA ARG A 69 29.49 -7.05 7.94
C ARG A 69 29.82 -8.01 6.79
N ALA A 70 29.69 -7.56 5.54
CA ALA A 70 29.94 -8.36 4.34
C ALA A 70 29.22 -9.72 4.35
N GLU A 71 27.95 -9.73 4.73
CA GLU A 71 27.13 -10.95 4.75
C GLU A 71 26.89 -11.47 3.31
N LYS A 72 26.49 -12.75 3.19
CA LYS A 72 26.28 -13.42 1.88
C LYS A 72 25.34 -12.64 0.94
N ASP A 73 24.36 -11.93 1.50
CA ASP A 73 23.36 -11.12 0.76
C ASP A 73 23.78 -9.63 0.64
N ARG A 74 25.09 -9.36 0.56
CA ARG A 74 25.63 -8.01 0.41
C ARG A 74 25.13 -7.28 -0.85
N PRO A 75 25.06 -7.90 -2.06
CA PRO A 75 24.71 -7.15 -3.25
C PRO A 75 23.26 -6.64 -3.21
N GLU A 76 22.32 -7.42 -2.66
CA GLU A 76 20.92 -7.02 -2.50
C GLU A 76 20.78 -5.89 -1.49
N ALA A 77 21.51 -5.98 -0.37
CA ALA A 77 21.52 -4.95 0.65
C ALA A 77 22.12 -3.63 0.13
N ALA A 78 23.20 -3.72 -0.65
CA ALA A 78 23.82 -2.56 -1.29
C ALA A 78 22.89 -1.94 -2.35
N ALA A 79 22.27 -2.76 -3.20
CA ALA A 79 21.32 -2.31 -4.22
C ALA A 79 20.15 -1.55 -3.59
N LEU A 80 19.61 -2.04 -2.46
CA LEU A 80 18.52 -1.39 -1.75
C LEU A 80 18.92 -0.03 -1.17
N ILE A 81 20.11 0.08 -0.57
CA ILE A 81 20.60 1.36 -0.02
C ILE A 81 20.84 2.37 -1.15
N ILE A 82 21.46 1.94 -2.25
CA ILE A 82 21.69 2.79 -3.43
C ILE A 82 20.35 3.26 -4.02
N ALA A 83 19.39 2.35 -4.20
CA ALA A 83 18.05 2.69 -4.69
C ALA A 83 17.33 3.68 -3.76
N PHE A 84 17.49 3.53 -2.44
CA PHE A 84 16.93 4.45 -1.45
C PHE A 84 17.54 5.85 -1.57
N ILE A 85 18.87 5.96 -1.67
CA ILE A 85 19.56 7.25 -1.85
C ILE A 85 19.16 7.87 -3.19
N PHE A 86 19.16 7.10 -4.27
CA PHE A 86 18.78 7.56 -5.60
C PHE A 86 17.34 8.11 -5.62
N THR A 87 16.39 7.36 -5.05
CA THR A 87 14.98 7.76 -4.96
C THR A 87 14.82 9.04 -4.14
N THR A 88 15.58 9.17 -3.04
CA THR A 88 15.57 10.37 -2.20
C THR A 88 16.10 11.58 -2.98
N VAL A 89 17.25 11.47 -3.61
CA VAL A 89 17.87 12.58 -4.37
C VAL A 89 16.96 13.04 -5.51
N VAL A 90 16.42 12.11 -6.31
CA VAL A 90 15.52 12.44 -7.41
C VAL A 90 14.21 13.04 -6.89
N GLY A 91 13.64 12.49 -5.81
CA GLY A 91 12.42 13.00 -5.20
C GLY A 91 12.56 14.41 -4.62
N PHE A 92 13.68 14.73 -3.98
CA PHE A 92 13.96 16.11 -3.58
C PHE A 92 14.21 17.01 -4.80
N GLY A 93 14.96 16.53 -5.79
CA GLY A 93 15.22 17.26 -7.03
C GLY A 93 13.96 17.64 -7.81
N SER A 94 12.94 16.77 -7.83
CA SER A 94 11.66 17.05 -8.49
C SER A 94 10.85 18.13 -7.75
N ILE A 95 10.86 18.14 -6.41
CA ILE A 95 10.17 19.16 -5.60
C ILE A 95 10.73 20.58 -5.85
N PHE A 96 12.04 20.71 -6.04
CA PHE A 96 12.68 22.00 -6.30
C PHE A 96 12.68 22.39 -7.79
N SER A 97 12.19 21.52 -8.68
CA SER A 97 12.13 21.82 -10.12
C SER A 97 10.97 22.76 -10.42
N LYS A 98 11.28 23.93 -11.00
CA LYS A 98 10.26 24.94 -11.36
C LYS A 98 9.50 24.61 -12.64
N SER A 99 9.97 23.66 -13.44
CA SER A 99 9.35 23.27 -14.72
C SER A 99 8.81 21.84 -14.65
N GLU A 100 7.56 21.64 -15.09
CA GLU A 100 6.94 20.31 -15.13
C GLU A 100 7.71 19.36 -16.07
N GLU A 101 8.33 19.88 -17.12
CA GLU A 101 9.19 19.12 -18.05
C GLU A 101 10.67 19.07 -17.64
N GLY A 102 11.00 19.50 -16.43
CA GLY A 102 12.38 19.48 -15.93
C GLY A 102 12.98 18.07 -15.90
N PHE A 103 14.31 17.97 -16.09
CA PHE A 103 15.05 16.70 -16.03
C PHE A 103 14.67 15.84 -14.81
N TRP A 104 14.60 16.46 -13.61
CA TRP A 104 14.24 15.76 -12.38
C TRP A 104 12.84 15.15 -12.39
N ASN A 105 11.86 15.85 -12.96
CA ASN A 105 10.49 15.35 -13.12
C ASN A 105 10.43 14.20 -14.14
N GLY A 106 11.18 14.31 -15.24
CA GLY A 106 11.33 13.24 -16.22
C GLY A 106 11.95 11.96 -15.63
N VAL A 107 13.01 12.09 -14.83
CA VAL A 107 13.65 10.95 -14.15
C VAL A 107 12.72 10.36 -13.09
N TYR A 108 12.05 11.19 -12.31
CA TYR A 108 11.06 10.73 -11.33
C TYR A 108 9.96 9.90 -11.98
N TRP A 109 9.32 10.42 -13.03
CA TRP A 109 8.19 9.73 -13.65
C TRP A 109 8.60 8.48 -14.44
N ASN A 110 9.61 8.59 -15.29
CA ASN A 110 9.96 7.50 -16.20
C ASN A 110 10.75 6.40 -15.50
N VAL A 111 11.70 6.76 -14.63
CA VAL A 111 12.62 5.79 -14.01
C VAL A 111 12.06 5.31 -12.68
N LEU A 112 11.75 6.21 -11.74
CA LEU A 112 11.27 5.81 -10.42
C LEU A 112 9.84 5.28 -10.48
N PHE A 113 8.90 6.01 -11.08
CA PHE A 113 7.50 5.65 -11.04
C PHE A 113 7.18 4.51 -12.02
N ARG A 114 7.42 4.70 -13.32
CA ARG A 114 7.14 3.67 -14.35
C ARG A 114 8.12 2.51 -14.30
N GLY A 115 9.43 2.80 -14.27
CA GLY A 115 10.47 1.77 -14.31
C GLY A 115 10.51 0.91 -13.05
N LEU A 116 10.61 1.53 -11.88
CA LEU A 116 10.77 0.81 -10.60
C LEU A 116 9.44 0.51 -9.92
N PHE A 117 8.70 1.53 -9.51
CA PHE A 117 7.53 1.36 -8.64
C PHE A 117 6.43 0.51 -9.30
N LEU A 118 6.04 0.83 -10.53
CA LEU A 118 5.00 0.09 -11.25
C LEU A 118 5.44 -1.33 -11.60
N SER A 119 6.66 -1.52 -12.12
CA SER A 119 7.16 -2.85 -12.50
C SER A 119 7.37 -3.77 -11.30
N LEU A 120 7.96 -3.26 -10.22
CA LEU A 120 8.14 -4.02 -8.98
C LEU A 120 6.79 -4.34 -8.33
N GLY A 121 5.85 -3.39 -8.34
CA GLY A 121 4.47 -3.64 -7.91
C GLY A 121 3.80 -4.75 -8.71
N ALA A 122 3.89 -4.69 -10.05
CA ALA A 122 3.36 -5.72 -10.93
C ALA A 122 3.99 -7.09 -10.69
N ALA A 123 5.31 -7.16 -10.45
CA ALA A 123 6.00 -8.39 -10.10
C ALA A 123 5.49 -8.97 -8.76
N MET A 124 5.29 -8.13 -7.74
CA MET A 124 4.73 -8.55 -6.46
C MET A 124 3.29 -9.08 -6.61
N PHE A 125 2.44 -8.39 -7.39
CA PHE A 125 1.07 -8.85 -7.65
C PHE A 125 1.03 -10.12 -8.49
N SER A 126 1.92 -10.29 -9.47
CA SER A 126 2.04 -11.50 -10.28
C SER A 126 2.44 -12.70 -9.41
N LEU A 127 3.44 -12.52 -8.55
CA LEU A 127 3.82 -13.54 -7.56
C LEU A 127 2.65 -13.88 -6.64
N LEU A 128 1.94 -12.87 -6.12
CA LEU A 128 0.78 -13.07 -5.26
C LEU A 128 -0.33 -13.85 -5.97
N ALA A 129 -0.66 -13.49 -7.21
CA ALA A 129 -1.65 -14.18 -8.02
C ALA A 129 -1.25 -15.64 -8.28
N PHE A 130 0.03 -15.89 -8.59
CA PHE A 130 0.57 -17.23 -8.75
C PHE A 130 0.46 -18.05 -7.46
N TYR A 131 0.83 -17.48 -6.30
CA TYR A 131 0.72 -18.15 -5.00
C TYR A 131 -0.72 -18.46 -4.61
N ILE A 132 -1.65 -17.52 -4.80
CA ILE A 132 -3.08 -17.75 -4.55
C ILE A 132 -3.59 -18.87 -5.44
N THR A 133 -3.24 -18.85 -6.73
CA THR A 133 -3.64 -19.88 -7.69
C THR A 133 -3.08 -21.25 -7.29
N GLN A 134 -1.80 -21.33 -6.92
CA GLN A 134 -1.16 -22.56 -6.47
C GLN A 134 -1.79 -23.10 -5.17
N ALA A 135 -2.09 -22.22 -4.22
CA ALA A 135 -2.75 -22.59 -2.97
C ALA A 135 -4.20 -23.04 -3.21
N ALA A 136 -4.93 -22.34 -4.07
CA ALA A 136 -6.28 -22.67 -4.50
C ALA A 136 -6.34 -24.04 -5.17
N PHE A 137 -5.43 -24.37 -6.10
CA PHE A 137 -5.36 -25.70 -6.71
C PHE A 137 -5.14 -26.81 -5.67
N ARG A 138 -4.37 -26.55 -4.60
CA ARG A 138 -4.19 -27.51 -3.50
C ARG A 138 -5.40 -27.58 -2.55
N ALA A 139 -6.11 -26.48 -2.34
CA ALA A 139 -7.24 -26.38 -1.41
C ALA A 139 -8.59 -26.82 -2.02
N PHE A 140 -8.82 -26.56 -3.31
CA PHE A 140 -10.06 -26.89 -4.04
C PHE A 140 -10.10 -28.31 -4.57
N ARG A 141 -9.58 -29.30 -3.82
CA ARG A 141 -10.02 -30.68 -4.04
C ARG A 141 -11.49 -30.75 -3.63
N VAL A 142 -12.39 -30.51 -4.58
CA VAL A 142 -13.84 -30.54 -4.42
C VAL A 142 -14.21 -31.87 -3.77
N LYS A 143 -14.59 -31.82 -2.49
CA LYS A 143 -14.91 -33.02 -1.70
C LYS A 143 -16.35 -33.48 -1.90
N SER A 144 -17.24 -32.62 -2.42
CA SER A 144 -18.62 -32.98 -2.77
C SER A 144 -19.21 -32.01 -3.81
N ILE A 145 -20.27 -32.46 -4.50
CA ILE A 145 -20.95 -31.67 -5.54
C ILE A 145 -21.71 -30.47 -4.97
N GLU A 146 -22.19 -30.57 -3.72
CA GLU A 146 -22.88 -29.49 -3.01
C GLU A 146 -21.92 -28.33 -2.71
N ALA A 147 -20.69 -28.65 -2.30
CA ALA A 147 -19.65 -27.65 -2.06
C ALA A 147 -19.28 -26.91 -3.35
N ALA A 148 -19.29 -27.59 -4.51
CA ALA A 148 -19.06 -26.96 -5.81
C ALA A 148 -20.18 -25.96 -6.16
N LEU A 149 -21.45 -26.31 -5.93
CA LEU A 149 -22.58 -25.42 -6.20
C LEU A 149 -22.53 -24.14 -5.36
N ILE A 150 -22.24 -24.25 -4.06
CA ILE A 150 -22.10 -23.08 -3.17
C ILE A 150 -20.94 -22.20 -3.65
N MET A 151 -19.82 -22.82 -4.02
CA MET A 151 -18.63 -22.09 -4.46
C MET A 151 -18.88 -21.35 -5.79
N THR A 152 -19.50 -22.00 -6.76
CA THR A 152 -19.87 -21.37 -8.04
C THR A 152 -20.88 -20.24 -7.82
N SER A 153 -21.88 -20.43 -6.96
CA SER A 153 -22.86 -19.39 -6.64
C SER A 153 -22.23 -18.17 -5.99
N ALA A 154 -21.33 -18.38 -5.02
CA ALA A 154 -20.57 -17.30 -4.38
C ALA A 154 -19.68 -16.56 -5.39
N LEU A 155 -19.04 -17.28 -6.31
CA LEU A 155 -18.19 -16.71 -7.35
C LEU A 155 -18.99 -15.80 -8.29
N LEU A 156 -20.19 -16.21 -8.70
CA LEU A 156 -21.10 -15.38 -9.51
C LEU A 156 -21.53 -14.10 -8.78
N ILE A 157 -21.89 -14.20 -7.49
CA ILE A 157 -22.28 -13.03 -6.69
C ILE A 157 -21.10 -12.06 -6.54
N MET A 158 -19.89 -12.58 -6.26
CA MET A 158 -18.69 -11.75 -6.15
C MET A 158 -18.37 -11.05 -7.48
N LEU A 159 -18.49 -11.74 -8.61
CA LEU A 159 -18.26 -11.15 -9.94
C LEU A 159 -19.24 -10.00 -10.24
N GLY A 160 -20.53 -10.18 -9.90
CA GLY A 160 -21.56 -9.15 -10.07
C GLY A 160 -21.42 -7.95 -9.14
N SER A 161 -20.67 -8.08 -8.04
CA SER A 161 -20.41 -6.99 -7.10
C SER A 161 -19.22 -6.11 -7.46
N LEU A 162 -18.45 -6.46 -8.50
CA LEU A 162 -17.31 -5.67 -8.94
C LEU A 162 -17.75 -4.41 -9.68
N PRO A 163 -17.15 -3.27 -9.31
CA PRO A 163 -16.94 -2.09 -10.12
C PRO A 163 -16.87 -2.29 -11.62
N MET A 164 -17.91 -2.46 -12.43
CA MET A 164 -17.67 -2.41 -13.88
C MET A 164 -17.11 -1.02 -14.17
N PRO A 165 -15.87 -0.89 -14.69
CA PRO A 165 -15.39 0.41 -15.13
C PRO A 165 -16.30 0.80 -16.29
N VAL A 166 -17.27 1.65 -15.99
CA VAL A 166 -18.11 2.30 -16.98
C VAL A 166 -17.13 3.12 -17.82
N PHE A 167 -16.79 2.60 -19.00
CA PHE A 167 -15.96 3.28 -20.00
C PHE A 167 -16.68 4.48 -20.65
N GLU A 168 -17.83 4.90 -20.12
CA GLU A 168 -18.53 6.10 -20.54
C GLU A 168 -18.21 7.25 -19.58
N GLN A 169 -17.17 8.05 -19.89
CA GLN A 169 -17.18 9.52 -19.69
C GLN A 169 -15.93 10.25 -20.19
N GLN A 170 -15.21 9.73 -21.19
CA GLN A 170 -14.22 10.52 -21.93
C GLN A 170 -14.31 10.24 -23.44
N LEU A 171 -15.28 10.89 -24.07
CA LEU A 171 -15.34 11.21 -25.49
C LEU A 171 -15.95 12.61 -25.59
N PRO A 172 -15.38 13.45 -26.46
CA PRO A 172 -14.36 14.46 -26.18
C PRO A 172 -14.72 15.52 -25.12
#